data_AF-A0A1G6G6S4-F1
#
_entry.id   AF-A0A1G6G6S4-F1
#
_cell.length_a   1.000
_cell.length_b   1.000
_cell.length_c   1.000
_cell.angle_alpha   90.00
_cell.angle_beta   90.00
_cell.angle_gamma   90.00
#
_symmetry.space_group_name_H-M   'P 1'
#
loop_
_entity.id
_entity.type
_entity.pdbx_description
1 polymer ?
#
loop_
_entity_poly.entity_id
_entity_poly.type
_entity_poly.pdbx_seq_one_letter_code
_entity_poly.pdbx_strand_id
1 'polypeptide(L)'
;MNYGISILFRAIPLVMAIFCFGYGAFIYGYGDAGSRVVAGPVIFSLGMICIALFCTAATIIRQIIHTYNQAAKYGLPILGYLAAIVTIIGGICVFSNADGTSAFVAGHVITGVGFITGCVATAATSSTRFSLIPGNSRGTGNEVPEGAFSLGQERALEIIVILISLIAWIWAFVLLANSHVHPAYFVAGHVMAGLACICTSLIALVATIARQIRNVYSEKERSQWPKLVLLMGSILLSGDFL
;
A
#
# COMPACT_ATOMS: atom_id res chain seq x y z
N MET A 1 22.08 15.47 -3.54
CA MET A 1 21.27 15.59 -2.31
C MET A 1 22.20 15.59 -1.11
N ASN A 2 22.01 16.50 -0.15
CA ASN A 2 22.80 16.51 1.09
C ASN A 2 22.46 15.27 1.95
N TYR A 3 23.47 14.67 2.60
CA TYR A 3 23.32 13.48 3.43
C TYR A 3 22.26 13.65 4.54
N GLY A 4 22.20 14.83 5.17
CA GLY A 4 21.19 15.14 6.19
C GLY A 4 19.75 15.06 5.68
N ILE A 5 19.49 15.59 4.47
CA ILE A 5 18.16 15.55 3.83
C ILE A 5 17.76 14.11 3.47
N SER A 6 18.72 13.30 3.04
CA SER A 6 18.51 11.86 2.79
C SER A 6 18.07 11.10 4.04
N ILE A 7 18.63 11.43 5.21
CA ILE A 7 18.19 10.84 6.49
C ILE A 7 16.78 11.33 6.83
N LEU A 8 16.53 12.63 6.73
CA LEU A 8 15.23 13.22 7.07
C LEU A 8 14.09 12.56 6.30
N PHE A 9 14.18 12.46 4.98
CA PHE A 9 13.11 11.87 4.16
C PHE A 9 12.86 10.38 4.45
N ARG A 10 13.87 9.63 4.91
CA ARG A 10 13.68 8.24 5.36
C ARG A 10 13.13 8.16 6.79
N ALA A 11 13.45 9.14 7.64
CA ALA A 11 12.97 9.15 9.02
C ALA A 11 11.49 9.52 9.14
N ILE A 12 10.95 10.33 8.22
CA ILE A 12 9.55 10.80 8.26
C ILE A 12 8.54 9.63 8.40
N PRO A 13 8.56 8.58 7.54
CA PRO A 13 7.64 7.46 7.71
C PRO A 13 7.86 6.69 9.01
N LEU A 14 9.09 6.58 9.53
CA LEU A 14 9.35 5.89 10.80
C LEU A 14 8.81 6.66 12.01
N VAL A 15 8.96 7.99 12.02
CA VAL A 15 8.37 8.84 13.06
C VAL A 15 6.84 8.74 13.01
N MET A 16 6.25 8.76 11.81
CA MET A 16 4.81 8.54 11.67
C MET A 16 4.40 7.13 12.13
N ALA A 17 5.20 6.09 11.86
CA ALA A 17 4.93 4.75 12.34
C ALA A 17 4.89 4.69 13.89
N ILE A 18 5.86 5.32 14.55
CA ILE A 18 5.89 5.42 16.03
C ILE A 18 4.63 6.12 16.53
N PHE A 19 4.22 7.21 15.88
CA PHE A 19 2.98 7.91 16.23
C PHE A 19 1.75 7.01 16.04
N CYS A 20 1.62 6.31 14.91
CA CYS A 20 0.51 5.38 14.65
C CYS A 20 0.45 4.24 15.69
N PHE A 21 1.58 3.59 15.99
CA PHE A 21 1.62 2.52 16.99
C PHE A 21 1.32 3.04 18.40
N GLY A 22 1.95 4.13 18.81
CA GLY A 22 1.76 4.71 20.14
C GLY A 22 0.34 5.24 20.34
N TYR A 23 -0.16 6.04 19.39
CA TYR A 23 -1.50 6.62 19.46
C TYR A 23 -2.60 5.56 19.31
N GLY A 24 -2.42 4.57 18.44
CA GLY A 24 -3.35 3.44 18.32
C GLY A 24 -3.44 2.61 19.60
N ALA A 25 -2.29 2.30 20.21
CA ALA A 25 -2.24 1.61 21.51
C ALA A 25 -2.86 2.46 22.63
N PHE A 26 -2.62 3.78 22.64
CA PHE A 26 -3.20 4.70 23.60
C PHE A 26 -4.73 4.72 23.51
N ILE A 27 -5.30 4.91 22.31
CA ILE A 27 -6.76 4.88 22.11
C ILE A 27 -7.34 3.55 22.56
N TYR A 28 -6.69 2.44 22.20
CA TYR A 28 -7.16 1.12 22.60
C TYR A 28 -7.15 0.95 24.13
N GLY A 29 -6.15 1.49 24.84
CA GLY A 29 -6.02 1.35 26.30
C GLY A 29 -6.80 2.35 27.16
N TYR A 30 -7.09 3.55 26.66
CA TYR A 30 -7.69 4.64 27.43
C TYR A 30 -9.12 4.95 26.97
N GLY A 31 -10.10 4.21 27.53
CA GLY A 31 -11.53 4.49 27.41
C GLY A 31 -12.41 3.25 27.54
N ASP A 32 -13.72 3.46 27.73
CA ASP A 32 -14.70 2.37 27.87
C ASP A 32 -15.65 2.24 26.67
N ALA A 33 -15.58 3.17 25.71
CA ALA A 33 -16.45 3.19 24.52
C ALA A 33 -16.05 2.12 23.49
N GLY A 34 -17.04 1.45 22.88
CA GLY A 34 -16.79 0.42 21.85
C GLY A 34 -16.06 0.92 20.60
N SER A 35 -16.18 2.21 20.26
CA SER A 35 -15.48 2.83 19.13
C SER A 35 -13.96 2.74 19.22
N ARG A 36 -13.38 2.64 20.43
CA ARG A 36 -11.93 2.45 20.63
C ARG A 36 -11.42 1.13 20.07
N VAL A 37 -12.26 0.10 20.06
CA VAL A 37 -11.94 -1.25 19.57
C VAL A 37 -11.81 -1.24 18.05
N VAL A 38 -12.43 -0.27 17.37
CA VAL A 38 -12.19 0.02 15.95
C VAL A 38 -11.00 0.96 15.80
N ALA A 39 -11.08 2.16 16.38
CA ALA A 39 -10.14 3.24 16.11
C ALA A 39 -8.70 2.91 16.52
N GLY A 40 -8.49 2.34 17.71
CA GLY A 40 -7.15 2.04 18.23
C GLY A 40 -6.40 1.03 17.36
N PRO A 41 -6.94 -0.19 17.16
CA PRO A 41 -6.31 -1.21 16.32
C PRO A 41 -6.14 -0.79 14.85
N VAL A 42 -7.11 -0.06 14.28
CA VAL A 42 -6.97 0.47 12.92
C VAL A 42 -5.82 1.47 12.83
N ILE A 43 -5.76 2.48 13.71
CA ILE A 43 -4.66 3.46 13.74
C ILE A 43 -3.30 2.76 13.99
N PHE A 44 -3.27 1.76 14.88
CA PHE A 44 -2.08 0.96 15.11
C PHE A 44 -1.61 0.28 13.80
N SER A 45 -2.52 -0.36 13.07
CA SER A 45 -2.19 -1.02 11.80
C SER A 45 -1.72 -0.06 10.70
N LEU A 46 -2.12 1.21 10.71
CA LEU A 46 -1.59 2.22 9.79
C LEU A 46 -0.08 2.43 9.95
N GLY A 47 0.47 2.12 11.13
CA GLY A 47 1.93 2.08 11.35
C GLY A 47 2.63 1.09 10.42
N MET A 48 1.96 0.00 10.02
CA MET A 48 2.53 -1.00 9.10
C MET A 48 2.62 -0.48 7.66
N ILE A 49 1.65 0.34 7.21
CA ILE A 49 1.77 1.10 5.97
C ILE A 49 3.00 2.01 6.04
N CYS A 50 3.21 2.68 7.18
CA CYS A 50 4.36 3.57 7.37
C CYS A 50 5.71 2.83 7.27
N ILE A 51 5.79 1.59 7.77
CA ILE A 51 6.96 0.73 7.57
C ILE A 51 7.16 0.41 6.08
N ALA A 52 6.11 0.06 5.34
CA ALA A 52 6.22 -0.16 3.90
C ALA A 52 6.63 1.11 3.13
N LEU A 53 6.11 2.28 3.51
CA LEU A 53 6.50 3.58 2.95
C LEU A 53 7.97 3.92 3.27
N PHE A 54 8.45 3.59 4.48
CA PHE A 54 9.87 3.65 4.80
C PHE A 54 10.69 2.78 3.85
N CYS A 55 10.28 1.54 3.58
CA CYS A 55 10.97 0.66 2.65
C CYS A 55 11.05 1.27 1.23
N THR A 56 9.97 1.86 0.74
CA THR A 56 9.94 2.57 -0.55
C THR A 56 10.89 3.77 -0.56
N ALA A 57 10.77 4.66 0.43
CA ALA A 57 11.62 5.85 0.55
C ALA A 57 13.10 5.47 0.68
N ALA A 58 13.42 4.50 1.54
CA ALA A 58 14.77 4.00 1.74
C ALA A 58 15.33 3.38 0.46
N THR A 59 14.52 2.65 -0.32
CA THR A 59 14.91 2.06 -1.59
C THR A 59 15.28 3.13 -2.62
N ILE A 60 14.41 4.12 -2.82
CA ILE A 60 14.61 5.19 -3.80
C ILE A 60 15.79 6.09 -3.40
N ILE A 61 15.79 6.59 -2.17
CA ILE A 61 16.77 7.56 -1.70
C ILE A 61 18.18 6.98 -1.70
N ARG A 62 18.35 5.73 -1.23
CA ARG A 62 19.67 5.07 -1.22
C ARG A 62 20.24 4.90 -2.63
N GLN A 63 19.39 4.69 -3.64
CA GLN A 63 19.83 4.64 -5.04
C GLN A 63 20.28 6.01 -5.55
N ILE A 64 19.55 7.08 -5.22
CA ILE A 64 19.90 8.44 -5.64
C ILE A 64 21.24 8.91 -5.04
N ILE A 65 21.58 8.46 -3.82
CA ILE A 65 22.88 8.78 -3.18
C ILE A 65 23.94 7.69 -3.35
N HIS A 66 23.71 6.70 -4.22
CA HIS A 66 24.65 5.60 -4.50
C HIS A 66 25.10 4.78 -3.27
N THR A 67 24.23 4.65 -2.25
CA THR A 67 24.47 3.82 -1.05
C THR A 67 23.62 2.56 -1.03
N TYR A 68 23.04 2.19 -2.17
CA TYR A 68 22.15 1.05 -2.29
C TYR A 68 22.97 -0.24 -2.51
N ASN A 69 23.00 -1.08 -1.49
CA ASN A 69 23.75 -2.33 -1.47
C ASN A 69 22.82 -3.56 -1.58
N GLN A 70 23.40 -4.75 -1.69
CA GLN A 70 22.64 -6.00 -1.81
C GLN A 70 21.74 -6.27 -0.59
N ALA A 71 22.19 -5.94 0.61
CA ALA A 71 21.39 -6.12 1.83
C ALA A 71 20.11 -5.26 1.77
N ALA A 72 20.21 -4.00 1.35
CA ALA A 72 19.04 -3.13 1.18
C ALA A 72 18.12 -3.61 0.04
N LYS A 73 18.71 -4.16 -1.04
CA LYS A 73 18.00 -4.67 -2.21
C LYS A 73 16.99 -5.77 -1.87
N TYR A 74 17.34 -6.67 -0.95
CA TYR A 74 16.45 -7.75 -0.53
C TYR A 74 15.76 -7.46 0.80
N GLY A 75 16.48 -6.88 1.76
CA GLY A 75 15.96 -6.64 3.11
C GLY A 75 14.78 -5.67 3.15
N LEU A 76 14.81 -4.59 2.37
CA LEU A 76 13.72 -3.59 2.38
C LEU A 76 12.41 -4.15 1.79
N PRO A 77 12.40 -4.80 0.61
CA PRO A 77 11.21 -5.49 0.12
C PRO A 77 10.68 -6.55 1.08
N ILE A 78 11.55 -7.41 1.63
CA ILE A 78 11.16 -8.46 2.56
C ILE A 78 10.48 -7.86 3.80
N LEU A 79 11.07 -6.82 4.39
CA LEU A 79 10.47 -6.12 5.54
C LEU A 79 9.08 -5.58 5.22
N GLY A 80 8.90 -4.96 4.04
CA GLY A 80 7.60 -4.44 3.61
C GLY A 80 6.53 -5.53 3.46
N TYR A 81 6.87 -6.65 2.82
CA TYR A 81 5.94 -7.77 2.68
C TYR A 81 5.66 -8.49 4.01
N LEU A 82 6.65 -8.63 4.89
CA LEU A 82 6.44 -9.16 6.24
C LEU A 82 5.47 -8.27 7.03
N ALA A 83 5.61 -6.95 6.92
CA ALA A 83 4.69 -6.01 7.53
C ALA A 83 3.25 -6.21 7.01
N ALA A 84 3.08 -6.41 5.70
CA ALA A 84 1.78 -6.71 5.11
C ALA A 84 1.20 -8.03 5.64
N ILE A 85 1.98 -9.11 5.64
CA ILE A 85 1.54 -10.44 6.09
C ILE A 85 1.11 -10.41 7.56
N VAL A 86 1.92 -9.80 8.44
CA VAL A 86 1.59 -9.67 9.86
C VAL A 86 0.28 -8.89 10.06
N THR A 87 0.08 -7.82 9.28
CA THR A 87 -1.15 -7.01 9.35
C THR A 87 -2.38 -7.77 8.88
N ILE A 88 -2.27 -8.51 7.76
CA ILE A 88 -3.35 -9.35 7.22
C ILE A 88 -3.73 -10.44 8.23
N ILE A 89 -2.75 -11.18 8.74
CA ILE A 89 -2.99 -12.24 9.73
C ILE A 89 -3.61 -11.65 11.00
N GLY A 90 -3.08 -10.53 11.49
CA GLY A 90 -3.62 -9.83 12.65
C GLY A 90 -5.09 -9.43 12.46
N GLY A 91 -5.44 -8.85 11.30
CA GLY A 91 -6.81 -8.51 10.96
C GLY A 91 -7.74 -9.73 10.91
N ILE A 92 -7.27 -10.83 10.30
CA ILE A 92 -8.00 -12.10 10.25
C ILE A 92 -8.25 -12.66 11.65
N CYS A 93 -7.23 -12.68 12.50
CA CYS A 93 -7.38 -13.11 13.89
C CYS A 93 -8.38 -12.24 14.65
N VAL A 94 -8.40 -10.92 14.43
CA VAL A 94 -9.32 -10.02 15.11
C VAL A 94 -10.78 -10.24 14.69
N PHE A 95 -11.09 -10.35 13.39
CA PHE A 95 -12.49 -10.56 12.98
C PHE A 95 -12.95 -12.00 13.22
N SER A 96 -12.05 -12.99 13.19
CA SER A 96 -12.40 -14.40 13.40
C SER A 96 -12.73 -14.71 14.87
N ASN A 97 -12.15 -13.95 15.80
CA ASN A 97 -12.44 -14.02 17.23
C ASN A 97 -13.26 -12.81 17.70
N ALA A 98 -14.06 -12.21 16.81
CA ALA A 98 -14.81 -11.01 17.15
C ALA A 98 -16.01 -11.33 18.05
N ASP A 99 -15.90 -10.95 19.32
CA ASP A 99 -17.00 -11.07 20.29
C ASP A 99 -18.03 -9.92 20.19
N GLY A 100 -17.91 -9.06 19.18
CA GLY A 100 -18.80 -7.93 18.97
C GLY A 100 -18.60 -7.19 17.65
N THR A 101 -19.56 -6.30 17.36
CA THR A 101 -19.66 -5.57 16.08
C THR A 101 -18.44 -4.70 15.78
N SER A 102 -17.86 -4.10 16.82
CA SER A 102 -16.67 -3.25 16.70
C SER A 102 -15.43 -4.06 16.32
N ALA A 103 -15.19 -5.21 16.95
CA ALA A 103 -14.07 -6.09 16.61
C ALA A 103 -14.23 -6.68 15.19
N PHE A 104 -15.46 -7.02 14.79
CA PHE A 104 -15.76 -7.47 13.43
C PHE A 104 -15.35 -6.43 12.38
N VAL A 105 -15.79 -5.17 12.55
CA VAL A 105 -15.41 -4.09 11.62
C VAL A 105 -13.89 -3.86 11.66
N ALA A 106 -13.30 -3.78 12.86
CA ALA A 106 -11.88 -3.54 13.04
C ALA A 106 -11.02 -4.58 12.29
N GLY A 107 -11.30 -5.87 12.44
CA GLY A 107 -10.50 -6.92 11.81
C GLY A 107 -10.56 -6.88 10.28
N HIS A 108 -11.73 -6.58 9.70
CA HIS A 108 -11.85 -6.39 8.25
C HIS A 108 -11.02 -5.18 7.77
N VAL A 109 -11.15 -4.05 8.45
CA VAL A 109 -10.40 -2.83 8.10
C VAL A 109 -8.88 -3.05 8.23
N ILE A 110 -8.42 -3.69 9.31
CA ILE A 110 -7.00 -4.04 9.50
C ILE A 110 -6.51 -4.96 8.37
N THR A 111 -7.32 -5.94 7.96
CA THR A 111 -6.97 -6.83 6.84
C THR A 111 -6.80 -6.03 5.54
N GLY A 112 -7.71 -5.10 5.25
CA GLY A 112 -7.60 -4.20 4.10
C GLY A 112 -6.41 -3.23 4.18
N VAL A 113 -6.06 -2.74 5.37
CA VAL A 113 -4.81 -1.99 5.61
C VAL A 113 -3.58 -2.86 5.29
N GLY A 114 -3.64 -4.16 5.61
CA GLY A 114 -2.64 -5.13 5.21
C GLY A 114 -2.51 -5.28 3.69
N PHE A 115 -3.61 -5.26 2.95
CA PHE A 115 -3.59 -5.23 1.47
C PHE A 115 -2.90 -3.98 0.92
N ILE A 116 -3.21 -2.80 1.45
CA ILE A 116 -2.51 -1.56 1.08
C ILE A 116 -1.01 -1.68 1.37
N THR A 117 -0.66 -2.18 2.55
CA THR A 117 0.75 -2.40 2.95
C THR A 117 1.46 -3.32 1.94
N GLY A 118 0.79 -4.38 1.47
CA GLY A 118 1.29 -5.27 0.42
C GLY A 118 1.52 -4.53 -0.90
N CYS A 119 0.56 -3.74 -1.37
CA CYS A 119 0.71 -2.92 -2.57
C CYS A 119 1.87 -1.92 -2.48
N VAL A 120 2.04 -1.26 -1.32
CA VAL A 120 3.16 -0.35 -1.06
C VAL A 120 4.50 -1.11 -1.02
N ALA A 121 4.55 -2.32 -0.46
CA ALA A 121 5.73 -3.18 -0.51
C ALA A 121 6.08 -3.59 -1.95
N THR A 122 5.08 -3.81 -2.81
CA THR A 122 5.30 -4.02 -4.24
C THR A 122 5.85 -2.77 -4.92
N ALA A 123 5.40 -1.58 -4.53
CA ALA A 123 5.98 -0.32 -5.01
C ALA A 123 7.45 -0.12 -4.56
N ALA A 124 7.80 -0.54 -3.34
CA ALA A 124 9.20 -0.59 -2.91
C ALA A 124 10.02 -1.54 -3.80
N THR A 125 9.45 -2.71 -4.12
CA THR A 125 10.09 -3.73 -4.95
C THR A 125 10.29 -3.28 -6.39
N SER A 126 9.28 -2.65 -7.00
CA SER A 126 9.39 -2.07 -8.34
C SER A 126 10.38 -0.91 -8.37
N SER A 127 10.56 -0.21 -7.25
CA SER A 127 11.53 0.88 -7.13
C SER A 127 12.98 0.42 -6.98
N THR A 128 13.29 -0.88 -6.92
CA THR A 128 14.67 -1.38 -6.68
C THR A 128 15.68 -1.03 -7.77
N ARG A 129 15.22 -0.54 -8.92
CA ARG A 129 16.04 -0.10 -10.06
C ARG A 129 15.68 1.33 -10.52
N PHE A 130 15.18 2.14 -9.59
CA PHE A 130 14.71 3.51 -9.80
C PHE A 130 15.75 4.41 -10.47
N SER A 131 17.05 4.17 -10.28
CA SER A 131 18.13 4.94 -10.91
C SER A 131 18.10 4.94 -12.44
N LEU A 132 17.40 4.00 -13.08
CA LEU A 132 17.24 3.94 -14.54
C LEU A 132 16.22 4.96 -15.08
N ILE A 133 15.24 5.39 -14.27
CA ILE A 133 14.16 6.29 -14.72
C ILE A 133 14.70 7.65 -15.20
N PRO A 134 15.60 8.36 -14.47
CA PRO A 134 16.13 9.63 -14.93
C PRO A 134 16.96 9.52 -16.21
N GLY A 135 17.65 8.38 -16.41
CA GLY A 135 18.41 8.11 -17.64
C GLY A 135 17.48 7.93 -18.84
N ASN A 136 16.47 7.07 -18.69
CA ASN A 136 15.46 6.80 -19.72
C ASN A 136 14.70 8.06 -20.12
N SER A 137 14.39 8.93 -19.15
CA SER A 137 13.66 10.19 -19.39
C SER A 137 14.47 11.24 -20.17
N ARG A 138 15.80 11.08 -20.27
CA ARG A 138 16.68 11.99 -21.03
C ARG A 138 17.00 11.47 -22.44
N GLY A 139 16.81 10.17 -22.67
CA GLY A 139 17.02 9.54 -23.97
C GLY A 139 15.85 9.79 -24.93
N THR A 140 16.09 9.65 -26.23
CA THR A 140 15.06 9.76 -27.29
C THR A 140 14.60 8.41 -27.84
N GLY A 141 15.20 7.31 -27.38
CA GLY A 141 14.86 5.95 -27.79
C GLY A 141 13.97 5.23 -26.77
N ASN A 142 13.24 4.21 -27.22
CA ASN A 142 12.40 3.32 -26.39
C ASN A 142 13.06 1.96 -26.16
N GLU A 143 14.39 1.93 -26.18
CA GLU A 143 15.14 0.70 -25.95
C GLU A 143 15.14 0.36 -24.46
N VAL A 144 15.02 -0.93 -24.16
CA VAL A 144 15.06 -1.44 -22.78
C VAL A 144 16.52 -1.41 -22.30
N PRO A 145 16.85 -0.62 -21.27
CA PRO A 145 18.24 -0.47 -20.85
C PRO A 145 18.76 -1.75 -20.17
N GLU A 146 20.08 -1.95 -20.23
CA GLU A 146 20.74 -3.06 -19.55
C GLU A 146 20.50 -2.97 -18.04
N GLY A 147 20.17 -4.10 -17.42
CA GLY A 147 19.82 -4.14 -16.01
C GLY A 147 18.41 -3.64 -15.69
N ALA A 148 17.55 -3.32 -16.66
CA ALA A 148 16.11 -3.14 -16.42
C ALA A 148 15.41 -4.45 -16.03
N PHE A 149 14.18 -4.35 -15.52
CA PHE A 149 13.35 -5.53 -15.30
C PHE A 149 13.12 -6.29 -16.61
N SER A 150 13.13 -7.62 -16.53
CA SER A 150 12.60 -8.43 -17.63
C SER A 150 11.09 -8.21 -17.75
N LEU A 151 10.53 -8.52 -18.91
CA LEU A 151 9.07 -8.47 -19.12
C LEU A 151 8.32 -9.33 -18.09
N GLY A 152 8.89 -10.49 -17.72
CA GLY A 152 8.31 -11.35 -16.68
C GLY A 152 8.32 -10.71 -15.30
N GLN A 153 9.38 -9.96 -14.95
CA GLN A 153 9.48 -9.25 -13.67
C GLN A 153 8.49 -8.09 -13.57
N GLU A 154 8.36 -7.27 -14.62
CA GLU A 154 7.35 -6.21 -14.69
C GLU A 154 5.95 -6.80 -14.49
N ARG A 155 5.58 -7.80 -15.30
CA ARG A 155 4.26 -8.43 -15.23
C ARG A 155 3.99 -9.07 -13.88
N ALA A 156 4.98 -9.72 -13.26
CA ALA A 156 4.82 -10.30 -11.94
C ALA A 156 4.47 -9.25 -10.88
N LEU A 157 5.15 -8.09 -10.89
CA LEU A 157 4.87 -7.00 -9.95
C LEU A 157 3.46 -6.42 -10.17
N GLU A 158 3.06 -6.21 -11.42
CA GLU A 158 1.70 -5.75 -11.75
C GLU A 158 0.63 -6.76 -11.35
N ILE A 159 0.84 -8.05 -11.63
CA ILE A 159 -0.09 -9.14 -11.27
C ILE A 159 -0.28 -9.20 -9.75
N ILE A 160 0.77 -9.04 -8.95
CA ILE A 160 0.66 -9.05 -7.48
C ILE A 160 -0.32 -7.97 -7.00
N VAL A 161 -0.17 -6.73 -7.45
CA VAL A 161 -1.06 -5.64 -7.01
C VAL A 161 -2.47 -5.73 -7.59
N ILE A 162 -2.61 -6.26 -8.81
CA ILE A 162 -3.92 -6.55 -9.41
C ILE A 162 -4.66 -7.60 -8.57
N LEU A 163 -3.98 -8.69 -8.19
CA LEU A 163 -4.58 -9.75 -7.36
C LEU A 163 -4.99 -9.23 -5.99
N ILE A 164 -4.14 -8.45 -5.32
CA ILE A 164 -4.48 -7.83 -4.03
C ILE A 164 -5.71 -6.92 -4.16
N SER A 165 -5.74 -6.06 -5.19
CA SER A 165 -6.89 -5.17 -5.42
C SER A 165 -8.17 -5.94 -5.74
N LEU A 166 -8.08 -7.02 -6.52
CA LEU A 166 -9.22 -7.85 -6.87
C LEU A 166 -9.78 -8.58 -5.64
N ILE A 167 -8.91 -9.12 -4.78
CA ILE A 167 -9.31 -9.71 -3.50
C ILE A 167 -10.03 -8.67 -2.64
N ALA A 168 -9.49 -7.44 -2.54
CA ALA A 168 -10.11 -6.37 -1.75
C ALA A 168 -11.51 -6.00 -2.27
N TRP A 169 -11.70 -5.89 -3.60
CA TRP A 169 -13.01 -5.62 -4.20
C TRP A 169 -14.01 -6.75 -3.98
N ILE A 170 -13.61 -8.00 -4.21
CA ILE A 170 -14.47 -9.17 -3.96
C ILE A 170 -14.91 -9.17 -2.50
N TRP A 171 -13.98 -8.93 -1.57
CA TRP A 171 -14.28 -8.88 -0.15
C TRP A 171 -15.27 -7.76 0.18
N ALA A 172 -15.04 -6.55 -0.36
CA ALA A 172 -15.96 -5.42 -0.18
C ALA A 172 -17.38 -5.76 -0.65
N PHE A 173 -17.54 -6.33 -1.85
CA PHE A 173 -18.85 -6.71 -2.37
C PHE A 173 -19.51 -7.83 -1.58
N VAL A 174 -18.75 -8.82 -1.10
CA VAL A 174 -19.29 -9.87 -0.23
C VAL A 174 -19.83 -9.28 1.06
N LEU A 175 -19.12 -8.32 1.67
CA LEU A 175 -19.61 -7.63 2.87
C LEU A 175 -20.87 -6.81 2.58
N LEU A 176 -20.88 -6.04 1.49
CA LEU A 176 -22.03 -5.22 1.11
C LEU A 176 -23.27 -6.05 0.75
N ALA A 177 -23.09 -7.19 0.09
CA ALA A 177 -24.19 -8.10 -0.21
C ALA A 177 -24.85 -8.66 1.05
N ASN A 178 -24.09 -8.81 2.14
CA ASN A 178 -24.58 -9.26 3.44
C ASN A 178 -25.01 -8.09 4.37
N SER A 179 -25.10 -6.86 3.86
CA SER A 179 -25.49 -5.68 4.65
C SER A 179 -26.89 -5.78 5.28
N HIS A 180 -27.78 -6.55 4.68
CA HIS A 180 -29.13 -6.82 5.19
C HIS A 180 -29.13 -7.68 6.47
N VAL A 181 -28.06 -8.43 6.73
CA VAL A 181 -27.95 -9.32 7.90
C VAL A 181 -27.67 -8.52 9.16
N HIS A 182 -26.71 -7.59 9.10
CA HIS A 182 -26.34 -6.76 10.25
C HIS A 182 -25.62 -5.47 9.79
N PRO A 183 -25.90 -4.29 10.40
CA PRO A 183 -25.30 -3.00 9.99
C PRO A 183 -23.77 -2.97 9.95
N ALA A 184 -23.09 -3.81 10.75
CA ALA A 184 -21.63 -3.94 10.73
C ALA A 184 -21.07 -4.38 9.37
N TYR A 185 -21.81 -5.20 8.60
CA TYR A 185 -21.42 -5.61 7.25
C TYR A 185 -21.46 -4.43 6.28
N PHE A 186 -22.45 -3.55 6.40
CA PHE A 186 -22.54 -2.32 5.63
C PHE A 186 -21.33 -1.41 5.89
N VAL A 187 -21.00 -1.17 7.16
CA VAL A 187 -19.85 -0.32 7.55
C VAL A 187 -18.54 -0.93 7.08
N ALA A 188 -18.29 -2.21 7.38
CA ALA A 188 -17.07 -2.90 6.96
C ALA A 188 -16.95 -2.94 5.43
N GLY A 189 -18.06 -3.18 4.71
CA GLY A 189 -18.10 -3.21 3.25
C GLY A 189 -17.73 -1.88 2.60
N HIS A 190 -18.27 -0.76 3.08
CA HIS A 190 -17.94 0.57 2.55
C HIS A 190 -16.48 0.94 2.78
N VAL A 191 -15.97 0.69 3.99
CA VAL A 191 -14.55 0.95 4.28
C VAL A 191 -13.66 0.07 3.40
N MET A 192 -13.99 -1.23 3.25
CA MET A 192 -13.25 -2.14 2.38
C MET A 192 -13.28 -1.72 0.91
N ALA A 193 -14.40 -1.20 0.42
CA ALA A 193 -14.49 -0.66 -0.94
C ALA A 193 -13.54 0.53 -1.14
N GLY A 194 -13.47 1.42 -0.14
CA GLY A 194 -12.50 2.51 -0.15
C GLY A 194 -11.04 2.04 -0.13
N LEU A 195 -10.72 1.03 0.68
CA LEU A 195 -9.39 0.42 0.71
C LEU A 195 -9.06 -0.28 -0.63
N ALA A 196 -10.06 -0.85 -1.30
CA ALA A 196 -9.92 -1.43 -2.63
C ALA A 196 -9.62 -0.37 -3.70
N CYS A 197 -10.27 0.81 -3.65
CA CYS A 197 -9.94 1.95 -4.50
C CYS A 197 -8.48 2.42 -4.33
N ILE A 198 -7.97 2.43 -3.09
CA ILE A 198 -6.56 2.74 -2.82
C ILE A 198 -5.66 1.68 -3.45
N CYS A 199 -5.97 0.39 -3.29
CA CYS A 199 -5.22 -0.69 -3.91
C CYS A 199 -5.23 -0.59 -5.44
N THR A 200 -6.38 -0.26 -6.06
CA THR A 200 -6.50 -0.03 -7.50
C THR A 200 -5.62 1.15 -7.95
N SER A 201 -5.57 2.22 -7.16
CA SER A 201 -4.69 3.37 -7.44
C SER A 201 -3.21 3.00 -7.35
N LEU A 202 -2.83 2.08 -6.45
CA LEU A 202 -1.46 1.61 -6.32
C LEU A 202 -1.02 0.71 -7.49
N ILE A 203 -1.94 0.08 -8.23
CA ILE A 203 -1.63 -0.58 -9.50
C ILE A 203 -0.97 0.41 -10.46
N ALA A 204 -1.56 1.60 -10.59
CA ALA A 204 -1.04 2.66 -11.43
C ALA A 204 0.39 3.05 -11.01
N LEU A 205 0.65 3.20 -9.71
CA LEU A 205 1.98 3.52 -9.20
C LEU A 205 3.01 2.42 -9.52
N VAL A 206 2.67 1.14 -9.29
CA VAL A 206 3.60 0.04 -9.56
C VAL A 206 3.89 -0.12 -11.05
N ALA A 207 2.84 -0.09 -11.88
CA ALA A 207 2.95 -0.21 -13.33
C ALA A 207 3.78 0.94 -13.93
N THR A 208 3.53 2.18 -13.50
CA THR A 208 4.29 3.35 -13.97
C THR A 208 5.77 3.23 -13.65
N ILE A 209 6.14 2.90 -12.40
CA ILE A 209 7.54 2.73 -12.00
C ILE A 209 8.21 1.60 -12.81
N ALA A 210 7.59 0.42 -12.88
CA ALA A 210 8.17 -0.75 -13.55
C ALA A 210 8.39 -0.50 -15.06
N ARG A 211 7.42 0.15 -15.72
CA ARG A 211 7.48 0.47 -17.15
C ARG A 211 8.42 1.63 -17.47
N GLN A 212 8.53 2.62 -16.59
CA GLN A 212 9.52 3.68 -16.70
C GLN A 212 10.96 3.12 -16.56
N ILE A 213 11.18 2.15 -15.67
CA ILE A 213 12.47 1.46 -15.54
C ILE A 213 12.83 0.69 -16.82
N ARG A 214 11.84 0.08 -17.48
CA ARG A 214 12.01 -0.61 -18.76
C ARG A 214 12.03 0.31 -19.99
N ASN A 215 11.79 1.61 -19.83
CA ASN A 215 11.71 2.56 -20.94
C ASN A 215 10.63 2.25 -21.99
N VAL A 216 9.52 1.64 -21.56
CA VAL A 216 8.37 1.29 -22.43
C VAL A 216 7.08 2.01 -22.03
N TYR A 217 7.21 3.02 -21.16
CA TYR A 217 6.09 3.80 -20.67
C TYR A 217 5.57 4.75 -21.74
N SER A 218 4.36 4.51 -22.24
CA SER A 218 3.79 5.22 -23.37
C SER A 218 3.06 6.52 -23.00
N GLU A 219 2.84 7.43 -23.96
CA GLU A 219 2.06 8.65 -23.75
C GLU A 219 0.61 8.37 -23.35
N LYS A 220 0.02 7.31 -23.92
CA LYS A 220 -1.35 6.88 -23.58
C LYS A 220 -1.44 6.54 -22.09
N GLU A 221 -0.48 5.78 -21.58
CA GLU A 221 -0.40 5.41 -20.17
C GLU A 221 -0.14 6.63 -19.27
N ARG A 222 0.66 7.59 -19.74
CA ARG A 222 0.90 8.88 -19.07
C ARG A 222 -0.37 9.68 -18.82
N SER A 223 -1.36 9.57 -19.69
CA SER A 223 -2.67 10.20 -19.51
C SER A 223 -3.64 9.32 -18.71
N GLN A 224 -3.63 8.00 -18.92
CA GLN A 224 -4.64 7.10 -18.36
C GLN A 224 -4.44 6.80 -16.87
N TRP A 225 -3.20 6.55 -16.44
CA TRP A 225 -2.92 6.17 -15.05
C TRP A 225 -3.33 7.25 -14.03
N PRO A 226 -3.01 8.55 -14.24
CA PRO A 226 -3.49 9.60 -13.35
C PRO A 226 -5.02 9.74 -13.34
N LYS A 227 -5.69 9.56 -14.49
CA LYS A 227 -7.17 9.60 -14.57
C LYS A 227 -7.80 8.48 -13.75
N LEU A 228 -7.23 7.28 -13.78
CA LEU A 228 -7.68 6.17 -12.94
C LEU A 228 -7.59 6.53 -11.45
N VAL A 229 -6.45 7.06 -11.00
CA VAL A 229 -6.25 7.46 -9.60
C VAL A 229 -7.24 8.56 -9.19
N LEU A 230 -7.45 9.56 -10.05
CA LEU A 230 -8.43 10.62 -9.80
C LEU A 230 -9.86 10.09 -9.74
N LEU A 231 -10.22 9.16 -10.61
CA LEU A 231 -11.53 8.50 -10.60
C LEU A 231 -11.73 7.72 -9.29
N MET A 232 -10.77 6.86 -8.93
CA MET A 232 -10.84 6.07 -7.68
C MET A 232 -10.87 6.95 -6.44
N GLY A 233 -10.12 8.06 -6.43
CA GLY A 233 -10.18 9.05 -5.36
C GLY A 233 -11.51 9.78 -5.29
N SER A 234 -12.14 10.06 -6.44
CA SER A 234 -13.46 10.70 -6.50
C SER A 234 -14.56 9.78 -5.97
N ILE A 235 -14.54 8.49 -6.36
CA ILE A 235 -15.46 7.46 -5.84
C ILE A 235 -15.31 7.33 -4.32
N LEU A 236 -14.06 7.29 -3.83
CA LEU A 236 -13.77 7.22 -2.40
C LEU A 236 -14.36 8.39 -1.61
N LEU A 237 -14.32 9.61 -2.19
CA LEU A 237 -14.84 10.81 -1.55
C LEU A 237 -16.36 10.92 -1.60
N SER A 238 -16.98 10.48 -2.71
CA SER A 238 -18.44 10.55 -2.84
C SER A 238 -19.15 9.48 -2.01
N GLY A 239 -18.46 8.35 -1.73
CA GLY A 239 -19.05 7.23 -0.99
C GLY A 239 -20.04 6.42 -1.82
N ASP A 240 -20.16 6.71 -3.11
CA ASP A 240 -21.05 6.02 -4.05
C ASP A 240 -20.41 4.71 -4.51
N PHE A 241 -20.40 3.72 -3.61
CA PHE A 241 -19.92 2.38 -3.91
C PHE A 241 -21.04 1.44 -4.42
N LEU A 242 -22.28 1.94 -4.45
CA LEU A 242 -23.51 1.27 -4.87
C LEU A 242 -24.51 2.26 -5.47
#